data_AF-A0A7Y4U3K2-F1
#
_entry.id   AF-A0A7Y4U3K2-F1
#
_cell.length_a   1.000
_cell.length_b   1.000
_cell.length_c   1.000
_cell.angle_alpha   90.00
_cell.angle_beta   90.00
_cell.angle_gamma   90.00
#
_symmetry.space_group_name_H-M   'P 1'
#
loop_
_entity.id
_entity.type
_entity.pdbx_description
1 polymer ?
#
loop_
_entity_poly.entity_id
_entity_poly.type
_entity_poly.pdbx_seq_one_letter_code
_entity_poly.pdbx_strand_id
1 'polypeptide(L)'
;MAIPVLALLGAATPFIAQYIQMTGARIQAQVEHRQQQRMKAYQIADELSQLMDVLAFFITEAMFGVVLRGQETSDGALPHYKERLPFEPDRLAWEKYREHLFKWEGSKTRYRAQTLLYFGDEAQDALIEIQKDIEQLKKYIDAAFFMRKESEDYIDNDTSSKNYFHVKFFRLRRPLDEKMTNLSHLLLSQIQERHSGLDTPAAAVDDDVAP
;
A
#
# COMPACT_ATOMS: atom_id res chain seq x y z
N MET A 1 14.57 -52.70 49.89
CA MET A 1 13.32 -52.67 49.08
C MET A 1 13.25 -51.32 48.37
N ALA A 2 13.64 -51.24 47.10
CA ALA A 2 13.67 -49.98 46.31
C ALA A 2 13.28 -50.21 44.83
N ILE A 3 12.48 -51.25 44.57
CA ILE A 3 12.14 -51.72 43.22
C ILE A 3 10.84 -51.07 42.62
N PRO A 4 9.84 -50.57 43.37
CA PRO A 4 8.60 -50.11 42.73
C PRO A 4 8.72 -48.76 42.00
N VAL A 5 9.68 -47.90 42.34
CA VAL A 5 9.83 -46.56 41.73
C VAL A 5 10.44 -46.65 40.31
N LEU A 6 11.35 -47.59 40.07
CA LEU A 6 12.00 -47.78 38.77
C LEU A 6 11.04 -48.35 37.71
N ALA A 7 10.12 -49.23 38.11
CA ALA A 7 9.11 -49.80 37.21
C ALA A 7 8.06 -48.76 36.75
N LEU A 8 7.70 -47.82 37.65
CA LEU A 8 6.78 -46.72 37.34
C LEU A 8 7.39 -45.68 36.39
N LEU A 9 8.67 -45.37 36.53
CA LEU A 9 9.39 -44.48 35.61
C LEU A 9 9.51 -45.06 34.20
N GLY A 10 9.76 -46.37 34.07
CA GLY A 10 9.82 -47.05 32.77
C GLY A 10 8.47 -47.09 32.02
N ALA A 11 7.36 -47.15 32.75
CA ALA A 11 6.01 -47.13 32.16
C ALA A 11 5.55 -45.73 31.72
N ALA A 12 6.04 -44.66 32.37
CA ALA A 12 5.70 -43.27 32.04
C ALA A 12 6.52 -42.70 30.85
N THR A 13 7.70 -43.25 30.59
CA THR A 13 8.59 -42.82 29.48
C THR A 13 7.91 -42.70 28.10
N PRO A 14 7.11 -43.66 27.62
CA PRO A 14 6.44 -43.53 26.31
C PRO A 14 5.43 -42.37 26.28
N PHE A 15 4.72 -42.10 27.37
CA PHE A 15 3.78 -40.98 27.45
C PHE A 15 4.50 -39.62 27.45
N ILE A 16 5.61 -39.50 28.18
CA ILE A 16 6.44 -38.30 28.16
C ILE A 16 7.03 -38.07 26.76
N ALA A 17 7.53 -39.13 26.11
CA ALA A 17 8.06 -39.04 24.76
C ALA A 17 6.98 -38.62 23.74
N GLN A 18 5.78 -39.19 23.84
CA GLN A 18 4.65 -38.83 22.98
C GLN A 18 4.19 -37.38 23.21
N TYR A 19 4.15 -36.93 24.46
CA TYR A 19 3.82 -35.54 24.80
C TYR A 19 4.86 -34.55 24.25
N ILE A 20 6.16 -34.85 24.38
CA ILE A 20 7.25 -34.03 23.81
C ILE A 20 7.12 -33.97 22.28
N GLN A 21 6.83 -35.09 21.61
CA GLN A 21 6.66 -35.14 20.17
C GLN A 21 5.44 -34.32 19.70
N MET A 22 4.29 -34.46 20.37
CA MET A 22 3.09 -33.68 20.07
C MET A 22 3.30 -32.19 20.30
N THR A 23 3.95 -31.83 21.41
CA THR A 23 4.28 -30.43 21.73
C THR A 23 5.25 -29.85 20.69
N GLY A 24 6.28 -30.60 20.32
CA GLY A 24 7.21 -30.24 19.25
C GLY A 24 6.52 -30.03 17.91
N ALA A 25 5.62 -30.94 17.51
CA ALA A 25 4.84 -30.82 16.28
C ALA A 25 3.92 -29.60 16.29
N ARG A 26 3.27 -29.30 17.43
CA ARG A 26 2.41 -28.11 17.58
C ARG A 26 3.22 -26.82 17.49
N ILE A 27 4.37 -26.75 18.14
CA ILE A 27 5.29 -25.61 18.06
C ILE A 27 5.74 -25.40 16.62
N GLN A 28 6.16 -26.48 15.94
CA GLN A 28 6.60 -26.44 14.55
C GLN A 28 5.49 -25.93 13.61
N ALA A 29 4.26 -26.46 13.74
CA ALA A 29 3.12 -25.99 12.95
C ALA A 29 2.81 -24.50 13.20
N GLN A 30 2.95 -24.03 14.44
CA GLN A 30 2.77 -22.62 14.78
C GLN A 30 3.87 -21.74 14.18
N VAL A 31 5.11 -22.20 14.18
CA VAL A 31 6.24 -21.50 13.54
C VAL A 31 6.03 -21.40 12.03
N GLU A 32 5.66 -22.50 11.37
CA GLU A 32 5.38 -22.53 9.94
C GLU A 32 4.21 -21.60 9.57
N HIS A 33 3.12 -21.64 10.33
CA HIS A 33 1.99 -20.75 10.12
C HIS A 33 2.38 -19.27 10.26
N ARG A 34 3.18 -18.91 11.29
CA ARG A 34 3.70 -17.55 11.46
C ARG A 34 4.61 -17.13 10.30
N GLN A 35 5.47 -18.03 9.83
CA GLN A 35 6.32 -17.78 8.66
C GLN A 35 5.51 -17.53 7.39
N GLN A 36 4.45 -18.31 7.15
CA GLN A 36 3.54 -18.09 6.02
C GLN A 36 2.83 -16.75 6.10
N GLN A 37 2.32 -16.38 7.28
CA GLN A 37 1.71 -15.07 7.50
C GLN A 37 2.70 -13.92 7.25
N ARG A 38 3.96 -14.09 7.67
CA ARG A 38 5.03 -13.11 7.42
C ARG A 38 5.32 -12.93 5.95
N MET A 39 5.51 -14.03 5.22
CA MET A 39 5.79 -13.99 3.78
C MET A 39 4.65 -13.30 3.03
N LYS A 40 3.40 -13.58 3.43
CA LYS A 40 2.24 -12.92 2.85
C LYS A 40 2.17 -11.43 3.18
N ALA A 41 2.52 -11.01 4.40
CA ALA A 41 2.60 -9.60 4.75
C ALA A 41 3.68 -8.87 3.93
N TYR A 42 4.88 -9.45 3.77
CA TYR A 42 5.91 -8.89 2.89
C TYR A 42 5.43 -8.76 1.46
N GLN A 43 4.80 -9.79 0.90
CA GLN A 43 4.26 -9.75 -0.45
C GLN A 43 3.24 -8.62 -0.62
N ILE A 44 2.32 -8.46 0.33
CA ILE A 44 1.31 -7.39 0.29
C ILE A 44 1.98 -6.02 0.34
N ALA A 45 2.96 -5.82 1.24
CA ALA A 45 3.66 -4.55 1.39
C ALA A 45 4.45 -4.18 0.13
N ASP A 46 5.13 -5.15 -0.49
CA ASP A 46 5.90 -4.97 -1.73
C ASP A 46 4.99 -4.64 -2.91
N GLU A 47 3.95 -5.45 -3.14
CA GLU A 47 2.99 -5.21 -4.23
C GLU A 47 2.29 -3.85 -4.12
N LEU A 48 1.88 -3.48 -2.89
CA LEU A 48 1.23 -2.20 -2.64
C LEU A 48 2.18 -1.04 -2.89
N SER A 49 3.42 -1.12 -2.39
CA SER A 49 4.44 -0.08 -2.59
C SER A 49 4.75 0.10 -4.08
N GLN A 50 4.99 -1.00 -4.80
CA GLN A 50 5.25 -0.98 -6.23
C GLN A 50 4.08 -0.36 -7.01
N LEU A 51 2.84 -0.71 -6.67
CA LEU A 51 1.67 -0.18 -7.35
C LEU A 51 1.52 1.33 -7.14
N MET A 52 1.76 1.82 -5.90
CA MET A 52 1.72 3.24 -5.58
C MET A 52 2.83 4.01 -6.30
N ASP A 53 4.07 3.52 -6.28
CA ASP A 53 5.21 4.16 -6.93
C ASP A 53 5.02 4.30 -8.44
N VAL A 54 4.59 3.20 -9.07
CA VAL A 54 4.33 3.18 -10.51
C VAL A 54 3.20 4.15 -10.87
N LEU A 55 2.11 4.17 -10.09
CA LEU A 55 1.03 5.11 -10.33
C LEU A 55 1.46 6.57 -10.12
N ALA A 56 2.20 6.86 -9.05
CA ALA A 56 2.71 8.21 -8.75
C ALA A 56 3.66 8.72 -9.86
N PHE A 57 4.47 7.83 -10.42
CA PHE A 57 5.30 8.12 -11.59
C PHE A 57 4.42 8.50 -12.79
N PHE A 58 3.43 7.68 -13.16
CA PHE A 58 2.59 7.96 -14.33
C PHE A 58 1.63 9.14 -14.15
N ILE A 59 1.18 9.43 -12.92
CA ILE A 59 0.47 10.68 -12.57
C ILE A 59 1.34 11.88 -12.94
N THR A 60 2.63 11.82 -12.61
CA THR A 60 3.58 12.88 -12.88
C THR A 60 3.86 12.99 -14.39
N GLU A 61 4.09 11.87 -15.07
CA GLU A 61 4.31 11.83 -16.53
C GLU A 61 3.10 12.37 -17.30
N ALA A 62 1.88 11.94 -16.94
CA ALA A 62 0.65 12.45 -17.54
C ALA A 62 0.50 13.95 -17.28
N MET A 63 0.82 14.43 -16.08
CA MET A 63 0.78 15.85 -15.78
C MET A 63 1.72 16.68 -16.66
N PHE A 64 2.98 16.23 -16.81
CA PHE A 64 3.96 16.92 -17.65
C PHE A 64 3.60 16.89 -19.14
N GLY A 65 3.21 15.71 -19.65
CA GLY A 65 2.84 15.54 -21.06
C GLY A 65 1.57 16.29 -21.42
N VAL A 66 0.50 16.12 -20.63
CA VAL A 66 -0.81 16.70 -20.93
C VAL A 66 -0.82 18.19 -20.65
N VAL A 67 -0.32 18.64 -19.49
CA VAL A 67 -0.59 20.01 -19.02
C VAL A 67 0.54 20.97 -19.32
N LEU A 68 1.77 20.61 -19.00
CA LEU A 68 2.91 21.53 -19.05
C LEU A 68 3.41 21.76 -20.48
N ARG A 69 3.55 20.69 -21.28
CA ARG A 69 3.89 20.83 -22.72
C ARG A 69 2.80 21.54 -23.52
N GLY A 70 1.54 21.44 -23.07
CA GLY A 70 0.42 22.17 -23.66
C GLY A 70 0.39 23.67 -23.31
N GLN A 71 1.13 24.13 -22.29
CA GLN A 71 1.14 25.54 -21.83
C GLN A 71 2.33 26.36 -22.35
N GLU A 72 3.44 25.74 -22.75
CA GLU A 72 4.67 26.44 -23.24
C GLU A 72 4.54 27.18 -24.59
N THR A 73 3.34 27.27 -25.19
CA THR A 73 3.15 27.98 -26.48
C THR A 73 2.51 29.37 -26.36
N SER A 74 2.34 29.90 -25.15
CA SER A 74 1.72 31.21 -24.94
C SER A 74 2.62 32.43 -25.22
N ASP A 75 3.94 32.26 -25.35
CA ASP A 75 4.91 33.35 -25.62
C ASP A 75 5.33 33.48 -27.10
N GLY A 76 4.51 33.02 -28.05
CA GLY A 76 4.59 33.51 -29.44
C GLY A 76 5.09 32.51 -30.50
N ALA A 77 5.03 31.21 -30.26
CA ALA A 77 5.28 30.22 -31.31
C ALA A 77 4.02 29.37 -31.60
N LEU A 78 3.43 29.67 -32.76
CA LEU A 78 2.48 28.88 -33.57
C LEU A 78 0.97 29.07 -33.29
N PRO A 79 0.24 29.76 -34.19
CA PRO A 79 -1.22 29.96 -34.15
C PRO A 79 -2.09 28.70 -34.30
N HIS A 80 -1.50 27.50 -34.37
CA HIS A 80 -2.20 26.27 -34.79
C HIS A 80 -2.49 25.26 -33.67
N TYR A 81 -2.19 25.58 -32.41
CA TYR A 81 -2.40 24.65 -31.28
C TYR A 81 -3.84 24.57 -30.77
N LYS A 82 -4.76 25.42 -31.25
CA LYS A 82 -6.15 25.46 -30.77
C LYS A 82 -7.02 24.27 -31.20
N GLU A 83 -6.57 23.43 -32.14
CA GLU A 83 -7.41 22.36 -32.72
C GLU A 83 -6.74 20.96 -32.78
N ARG A 84 -5.50 20.80 -32.33
CA ARG A 84 -4.82 19.49 -32.35
C ARG A 84 -4.74 18.86 -30.96
N LEU A 85 -5.80 18.14 -30.61
CA LEU A 85 -5.76 17.04 -29.65
C LEU A 85 -4.82 15.92 -30.14
N PRO A 86 -4.31 15.09 -29.22
CA PRO A 86 -2.99 15.20 -28.61
C PRO A 86 -1.84 14.89 -29.59
N PHE A 87 -0.66 15.45 -29.34
CA PHE A 87 0.58 14.91 -29.90
C PHE A 87 0.70 13.44 -29.49
N GLU A 88 1.11 12.53 -30.39
CA GLU A 88 1.20 11.08 -30.07
C GLU A 88 1.88 10.77 -28.72
N PRO A 89 2.98 11.45 -28.33
CA PRO A 89 3.59 11.27 -27.01
C PRO A 89 2.65 11.53 -25.83
N ASP A 90 1.77 12.52 -25.92
CA ASP A 90 0.85 12.89 -24.84
C ASP A 90 -0.32 11.90 -24.76
N ARG A 91 -0.76 11.38 -25.92
CA ARG A 91 -1.74 10.29 -25.97
C ARG A 91 -1.19 9.02 -25.34
N LEU A 92 0.07 8.66 -25.63
CA LEU A 92 0.72 7.50 -25.05
C LEU A 92 0.92 7.64 -23.53
N ALA A 93 1.35 8.81 -23.06
CA ALA A 93 1.46 9.09 -21.62
C ALA A 93 0.10 8.96 -20.92
N TRP A 94 -0.97 9.49 -21.54
CA TRP A 94 -2.33 9.36 -21.05
C TRP A 94 -2.83 7.91 -21.02
N GLU A 95 -2.61 7.14 -22.09
CA GLU A 95 -3.01 5.73 -22.18
C GLU A 95 -2.31 4.89 -21.10
N LYS A 96 -1.00 5.08 -20.89
CA LYS A 96 -0.25 4.43 -19.81
C LYS A 96 -0.77 4.81 -18.42
N TYR A 97 -0.96 6.10 -18.17
CA TYR A 97 -1.56 6.57 -16.91
C TYR A 97 -2.92 5.92 -16.66
N ARG A 98 -3.80 5.87 -17.67
CA ARG A 98 -5.11 5.22 -17.54
C ARG A 98 -5.01 3.73 -17.25
N GLU A 99 -4.07 3.01 -17.88
CA GLU A 99 -3.85 1.59 -17.61
C GLU A 99 -3.49 1.37 -16.14
N HIS A 100 -2.53 2.15 -15.61
CA HIS A 100 -2.10 2.03 -14.23
C HIS A 100 -3.15 2.50 -13.23
N LEU A 101 -3.91 3.54 -13.56
CA LEU A 101 -5.05 3.98 -12.78
C LEU A 101 -6.12 2.89 -12.70
N PHE A 102 -6.39 2.18 -13.79
CA PHE A 102 -7.35 1.07 -13.78
C PHE A 102 -6.90 -0.07 -12.86
N LYS A 103 -5.61 -0.44 -12.90
CA LYS A 103 -5.03 -1.43 -11.98
C LYS A 103 -5.17 -1.00 -10.52
N TRP A 104 -4.93 0.28 -10.24
CA TRP A 104 -5.12 0.86 -8.91
C TRP A 104 -6.58 0.79 -8.44
N GLU A 105 -7.51 1.30 -9.24
CA GLU A 105 -8.94 1.32 -8.91
C GLU A 105 -9.50 -0.10 -8.72
N GLY A 106 -9.06 -1.05 -9.54
CA GLY A 106 -9.44 -2.46 -9.41
C GLY A 106 -8.88 -3.17 -8.18
N SER A 107 -7.84 -2.63 -7.54
CA SER A 107 -7.15 -3.28 -6.42
C SER A 107 -7.26 -2.53 -5.09
N LYS A 108 -7.71 -1.26 -5.08
CA LYS A 108 -7.75 -0.41 -3.88
C LYS A 108 -8.50 -1.02 -2.70
N THR A 109 -9.67 -1.61 -2.95
CA THR A 109 -10.51 -2.23 -1.89
C THR A 109 -9.85 -3.48 -1.32
N ARG A 110 -9.21 -4.28 -2.18
CA ARG A 110 -8.47 -5.48 -1.76
C ARG A 110 -7.31 -5.07 -0.86
N TYR A 111 -6.52 -4.10 -1.28
CA TYR A 111 -5.38 -3.64 -0.48
C TYR A 111 -5.84 -2.95 0.82
N ARG A 112 -6.94 -2.20 0.86
CA ARG A 112 -7.52 -1.71 2.12
C ARG A 112 -7.82 -2.85 3.12
N ALA A 113 -8.47 -3.91 2.65
CA ALA A 113 -8.83 -5.05 3.51
C ALA A 113 -7.60 -5.84 3.96
N GLN A 114 -6.63 -6.05 3.05
CA GLN A 114 -5.37 -6.71 3.37
C GLN A 114 -4.51 -5.87 4.33
N THR A 115 -4.45 -4.55 4.14
CA THR A 115 -3.72 -3.67 5.03
C THR A 115 -4.29 -3.74 6.44
N LEU A 116 -5.61 -3.63 6.60
CA LEU A 116 -6.26 -3.81 7.90
C LEU A 116 -5.95 -5.18 8.53
N LEU A 117 -6.11 -6.26 7.76
CA LEU A 117 -5.95 -7.62 8.27
C LEU A 117 -4.52 -7.90 8.76
N TYR A 118 -3.50 -7.42 8.04
CA TYR A 118 -2.10 -7.76 8.31
C TYR A 118 -1.37 -6.71 9.14
N PHE A 119 -1.80 -5.45 9.09
CA PHE A 119 -1.08 -4.28 9.60
C PHE A 119 -1.93 -3.41 10.56
N GLY A 120 -3.24 -3.67 10.66
CA GLY A 120 -4.12 -2.97 11.58
C GLY A 120 -4.59 -1.60 11.09
N ASP A 121 -5.28 -0.88 11.97
CA ASP A 121 -6.04 0.33 11.63
C ASP A 121 -5.13 1.49 11.20
N GLU A 122 -4.02 1.72 11.89
CA GLU A 122 -3.10 2.84 11.60
C GLU A 122 -2.58 2.80 10.16
N ALA A 123 -2.13 1.62 9.71
CA ALA A 123 -1.66 1.42 8.34
C ALA A 123 -2.80 1.54 7.33
N GLN A 124 -4.01 1.10 7.69
CA GLN A 124 -5.19 1.23 6.84
C GLN A 124 -5.57 2.71 6.65
N ASP A 125 -5.58 3.49 7.73
CA ASP A 125 -5.92 4.91 7.71
C ASP A 125 -4.92 5.70 6.86
N ALA A 126 -3.62 5.43 7.02
CA ALA A 126 -2.58 6.01 6.19
C ALA A 126 -2.78 5.70 4.69
N LEU A 127 -3.14 4.45 4.35
CA LEU A 127 -3.47 4.07 2.98
C LEU A 127 -4.74 4.78 2.44
N ILE A 128 -5.76 4.96 3.29
CA ILE A 128 -6.99 5.68 2.90
C ILE A 128 -6.68 7.13 2.57
N GLU A 129 -5.84 7.81 3.34
CA GLU A 129 -5.42 9.18 3.05
C GLU A 129 -4.64 9.29 1.74
N ILE A 130 -3.71 8.37 1.48
CA ILE A 130 -3.00 8.28 0.19
C ILE A 130 -3.98 8.08 -0.98
N GLN A 131 -5.00 7.23 -0.80
CA GLN A 131 -6.01 7.00 -1.82
C GLN A 131 -6.86 8.24 -2.10
N LYS A 132 -7.24 9.01 -1.08
CA LYS A 132 -7.94 10.29 -1.26
C LYS A 132 -7.09 11.28 -2.05
N ASP A 133 -5.81 11.37 -1.74
CA ASP A 133 -4.88 12.25 -2.47
C ASP A 133 -4.75 11.83 -3.94
N ILE A 134 -4.61 10.52 -4.21
CA ILE A 134 -4.57 9.99 -5.59
C ILE A 134 -5.88 10.27 -6.34
N GLU A 135 -7.04 10.09 -5.70
CA GLU A 135 -8.35 10.39 -6.29
C GLU A 135 -8.49 11.88 -6.62
N GLN A 136 -7.93 12.77 -5.80
CA GLN A 136 -7.93 14.20 -6.07
C GLN A 136 -6.94 14.58 -7.18
N LEU A 137 -5.74 13.98 -7.22
CA LEU A 137 -4.79 14.15 -8.34
C LEU A 137 -5.40 13.70 -9.66
N LYS A 138 -6.13 12.57 -9.65
CA LYS A 138 -6.86 12.09 -10.82
C LYS A 138 -7.84 13.14 -11.34
N LYS A 139 -8.64 13.77 -10.47
CA LYS A 139 -9.57 14.85 -10.89
C LYS A 139 -8.83 15.99 -11.58
N TYR A 140 -7.66 16.40 -11.07
CA TYR A 140 -6.85 17.43 -11.70
C TYR A 140 -6.34 17.01 -13.08
N ILE A 141 -5.85 15.78 -13.24
CA ILE A 141 -5.39 15.29 -14.54
C ILE A 141 -6.57 15.18 -15.53
N ASP A 142 -7.71 14.61 -15.09
CA ASP A 142 -8.91 14.48 -15.91
C ASP A 142 -9.45 15.85 -16.36
N ALA A 143 -9.51 16.82 -15.44
CA ALA A 143 -9.90 18.20 -15.74
C ALA A 143 -8.93 18.84 -16.76
N ALA A 144 -7.64 18.62 -16.59
CA ALA A 144 -6.63 19.14 -17.50
C ALA A 144 -6.60 18.43 -18.85
N PHE A 145 -7.09 17.20 -18.96
CA PHE A 145 -7.18 16.49 -20.24
C PHE A 145 -8.47 16.82 -20.99
N PHE A 146 -9.63 16.76 -20.33
CA PHE A 146 -10.94 16.86 -20.97
C PHE A 146 -11.63 18.23 -20.81
N MET A 147 -11.40 18.92 -19.69
CA MET A 147 -12.23 20.07 -19.27
C MET A 147 -11.43 21.36 -19.12
N ARG A 148 -10.34 21.54 -19.89
CA ARG A 148 -9.46 22.72 -19.79
C ARG A 148 -10.18 24.07 -19.85
N LYS A 149 -11.30 24.15 -20.56
CA LYS A 149 -12.04 25.39 -20.78
C LYS A 149 -13.23 25.56 -19.83
N GLU A 150 -13.60 24.52 -19.08
CA GLU A 150 -14.88 24.45 -18.37
C GLU A 150 -14.73 24.11 -16.88
N SER A 151 -13.61 23.50 -16.48
CA SER A 151 -13.41 23.09 -15.08
C SER A 151 -12.74 24.18 -14.25
N GLU A 152 -13.39 24.59 -13.16
CA GLU A 152 -12.84 25.45 -12.11
C GLU A 152 -11.59 24.84 -11.43
N ASP A 153 -11.41 23.52 -11.54
CA ASP A 153 -10.21 22.85 -11.04
C ASP A 153 -8.98 23.17 -11.91
N TYR A 154 -9.18 23.51 -13.19
CA TYR A 154 -8.13 23.90 -14.13
C TYR A 154 -8.02 25.43 -14.32
N ILE A 155 -9.13 26.16 -14.25
CA ILE A 155 -9.18 27.60 -14.55
C ILE A 155 -8.77 28.43 -13.32
N ASP A 156 -7.49 28.77 -13.25
CA ASP A 156 -7.08 30.12 -12.84
C ASP A 156 -5.84 30.50 -13.67
N ASN A 157 -6.00 31.41 -14.63
CA ASN A 157 -4.92 31.86 -15.53
C ASN A 157 -3.97 32.86 -14.84
N ASP A 158 -4.25 33.20 -13.58
CA ASP A 158 -3.32 33.99 -12.78
C ASP A 158 -2.21 33.09 -12.23
N THR A 159 -1.03 33.16 -12.85
CA THR A 159 0.18 32.44 -12.42
C THR A 159 0.65 32.84 -11.01
N SER A 160 0.15 33.95 -10.46
CA SER A 160 0.41 34.41 -9.09
C SER A 160 -0.64 33.92 -8.07
N SER A 161 -1.75 33.33 -8.55
CA SER A 161 -2.84 32.85 -7.71
C SER A 161 -2.51 31.53 -7.01
N LYS A 162 -2.91 31.41 -5.74
CA LYS A 162 -2.89 30.13 -5.00
C LYS A 162 -3.76 29.05 -5.65
N ASN A 163 -4.64 29.43 -6.57
CA ASN A 163 -5.51 28.55 -7.33
C ASN A 163 -4.92 28.18 -8.71
N TYR A 164 -3.72 28.66 -9.05
CA TYR A 164 -3.04 28.21 -10.25
C TYR A 164 -2.89 26.69 -10.21
N PHE A 165 -3.28 26.05 -11.30
CA PHE A 165 -3.39 24.59 -11.38
C PHE A 165 -2.09 23.86 -10.98
N HIS A 166 -0.93 24.37 -11.40
CA HIS A 166 0.37 23.80 -10.98
C HIS A 166 0.58 23.87 -9.47
N VAL A 167 0.18 24.98 -8.84
CA VAL A 167 0.28 25.13 -7.39
C VAL A 167 -0.64 24.13 -6.70
N LYS A 168 -1.88 23.95 -7.18
CA LYS A 168 -2.83 22.95 -6.64
C LYS A 168 -2.27 21.52 -6.77
N PHE A 169 -1.75 21.15 -7.94
CA PHE A 169 -1.18 19.83 -8.18
C PHE A 169 0.04 19.56 -7.29
N PHE A 170 1.05 20.44 -7.30
CA PHE A 170 2.27 20.23 -6.53
C PHE A 170 2.06 20.31 -5.01
N ARG A 171 1.07 21.08 -4.55
CA ARG A 171 0.68 21.11 -3.13
C ARG A 171 0.20 19.74 -2.65
N LEU A 172 -0.44 18.96 -3.51
CA LEU A 172 -0.94 17.62 -3.19
C LEU A 172 0.09 16.52 -3.51
N ARG A 173 0.80 16.66 -4.64
CA ARG A 173 1.77 15.68 -5.12
C ARG A 173 3.00 15.57 -4.20
N ARG A 174 3.52 16.69 -3.65
CA ARG A 174 4.74 16.66 -2.82
C ARG A 174 4.53 15.89 -1.50
N PRO A 175 3.49 16.17 -0.70
CA PRO A 175 3.23 15.40 0.52
C PRO A 175 2.91 13.92 0.24
N LEU A 176 2.39 13.59 -0.94
CA LEU A 176 2.07 12.22 -1.30
C LEU A 176 3.30 11.29 -1.26
N ASP A 177 4.47 11.73 -1.76
CA ASP A 177 5.70 10.92 -1.71
C ASP A 177 6.10 10.57 -0.27
N GLU A 178 6.03 11.57 0.61
CA GLU A 178 6.33 11.40 2.03
C GLU A 178 5.32 10.45 2.69
N LYS A 179 4.02 10.60 2.40
CA LYS A 179 2.98 9.69 2.92
C LYS A 179 3.21 8.25 2.45
N MET A 180 3.51 8.03 1.17
CA MET A 180 3.81 6.69 0.64
C MET A 180 5.05 6.09 1.31
N THR A 181 6.11 6.88 1.47
CA THR A 181 7.34 6.46 2.15
C THR A 181 7.07 6.10 3.61
N ASN A 182 6.31 6.93 4.33
CA ASN A 182 5.92 6.69 5.72
C ASN A 182 5.07 5.43 5.85
N LEU A 183 4.12 5.19 4.92
CA LEU A 183 3.35 3.95 4.90
C LEU A 183 4.27 2.75 4.68
N SER A 184 5.17 2.78 3.70
CA SER A 184 6.12 1.67 3.48
C SER A 184 6.98 1.39 4.71
N HIS A 185 7.47 2.43 5.41
CA HIS A 185 8.18 2.26 6.67
C HIS A 185 7.30 1.64 7.77
N LEU A 186 6.06 2.09 7.91
CA LEU A 186 5.11 1.56 8.87
C LEU A 186 4.79 0.07 8.61
N LEU A 187 4.56 -0.30 7.36
CA LEU A 187 4.32 -1.69 6.98
C LEU A 187 5.53 -2.57 7.33
N LEU A 188 6.74 -2.10 7.04
CA LEU A 188 7.97 -2.84 7.34
C LEU A 188 8.25 -2.92 8.86
N SER A 189 8.02 -1.86 9.62
CA SER A 189 8.23 -1.86 11.07
C SER A 189 7.27 -2.82 11.76
N GLN A 190 5.99 -2.84 11.37
CA GLN A 190 5.03 -3.78 11.94
C GLN A 190 5.32 -5.24 11.58
N ILE A 191 5.87 -5.50 10.38
CA ILE A 191 6.40 -6.84 10.06
C ILE A 191 7.58 -7.17 10.98
N GLN A 192 8.41 -6.23 11.40
CA GLN A 192 9.52 -6.50 12.32
C GLN A 192 9.06 -6.66 13.78
N GLU A 193 8.19 -5.78 14.28
CA GLU A 193 7.74 -5.71 15.67
C GLU A 193 6.94 -6.94 16.09
N ARG A 194 6.02 -7.42 15.24
CA ARG A 194 5.27 -8.67 15.48
C ARG A 194 6.19 -9.90 15.60
N HIS A 195 7.47 -9.78 15.27
CA HIS A 195 8.45 -10.86 15.26
C HIS A 195 9.53 -10.73 16.33
N SER A 196 9.77 -9.53 16.88
CA SER A 196 10.71 -9.33 17.99
C SER A 196 10.22 -9.89 19.34
N GLY A 197 8.97 -10.37 19.43
CA GLY A 197 8.55 -11.26 20.51
C GLY A 197 8.46 -10.63 21.90
N LEU A 198 8.09 -9.36 22.00
CA LEU A 198 7.76 -8.72 23.28
C LEU A 198 6.28 -8.87 23.68
N ASP A 199 5.43 -9.38 22.78
CA ASP A 199 4.10 -9.85 23.16
C ASP A 199 4.21 -11.27 23.68
N THR A 200 4.06 -11.34 25.01
CA THR A 200 4.05 -12.50 25.88
C THR A 200 3.26 -13.65 25.23
N PRO A 201 3.73 -14.91 25.29
CA PRO A 201 2.87 -16.04 24.94
C PRO A 201 1.59 -15.89 25.74
N ALA A 202 0.45 -15.86 25.06
CA ALA A 202 -0.85 -15.84 25.68
C ALA A 202 -0.90 -16.95 26.73
N ALA A 203 -0.77 -16.53 27.99
CA ALA A 203 -1.12 -17.32 29.14
C ALA A 203 -2.64 -17.49 29.09
N ALA A 204 -3.08 -18.59 28.51
CA ALA A 204 -4.37 -19.22 28.75
C ALA A 204 -4.33 -20.61 28.09
N VAL A 205 -3.44 -21.46 28.60
CA VAL A 205 -3.81 -22.86 28.72
C VAL A 205 -4.81 -22.87 29.89
N ASP A 206 -6.09 -22.65 29.58
CA ASP A 206 -7.16 -23.14 30.45
C ASP A 206 -7.09 -24.67 30.35
N ASP A 207 -6.29 -25.27 31.25
CA ASP A 207 -6.39 -26.68 31.60
C ASP A 207 -7.68 -26.86 32.41
N ASP A 208 -8.83 -26.73 31.75
CA ASP A 208 -10.10 -27.23 32.27
C ASP A 208 -10.18 -28.74 31.93
N VAL A 209 -9.26 -29.49 32.55
CA VAL A 209 -9.36 -30.95 32.64
C VAL A 209 -10.26 -31.23 33.84
N ALA A 210 -11.57 -31.30 33.59
CA ALA A 210 -12.52 -31.83 34.56
C ALA A 210 -12.25 -33.34 34.82
N PRO A 211 -12.51 -33.83 36.04
CA PRO A 211 -12.20 -35.20 36.47
C PRO A 211 -13.03 -36.30 35.78
#